data_AF-A0AAE9JTJ4-F1
#
_entry.id   AF-A0AAE9JTJ4-F1
#
_cell.length_a   1.000
_cell.length_b   1.000
_cell.length_c   1.000
_cell.angle_alpha   90.00
_cell.angle_beta   90.00
_cell.angle_gamma   90.00
#
_symmetry.space_group_name_H-M   'P 1'
#
loop_
_entity.id
_entity.type
_entity.pdbx_description
1 polymer ?
#
loop_
_entity_poly.entity_id
_entity_poly.type
_entity_poly.pdbx_seq_one_letter_code
_entity_poly.pdbx_strand_id
1 'polypeptide(L)'
;MTGSAAQWKKFAVVDLNGKVIGSVDLNQKPPQPFCCFESEPDMGLFGEYGIISDPIEVIDSRTLRIPRFSYKASQTPDGYFFAGAGKDIDTKTGKKAVIVGKDLSVNTCPMLKDITDEIMIVRLDPSQTIYDIEWISVFCYKYSHDFGHLDIGLVENEEQVPPYIPDVRSSEPSAIQKC
;
A
#
# COMPACT_ATOMS: atom_id res chain seq x y z
N MET A 1 -26.90 17.81 0.36
CA MET A 1 -27.06 17.70 -1.10
C MET A 1 -26.49 16.37 -1.54
N THR A 2 -27.33 15.34 -1.62
CA THR A 2 -26.94 13.98 -2.03
C THR A 2 -26.93 13.93 -3.55
N GLY A 3 -25.78 14.23 -4.14
CA GLY A 3 -25.56 14.00 -5.57
C GLY A 3 -25.60 12.51 -5.84
N SER A 4 -26.68 12.03 -6.47
CA SER A 4 -26.74 10.70 -7.05
C SER A 4 -25.63 10.59 -8.08
N ALA A 5 -24.53 9.93 -7.72
CA ALA A 5 -23.47 9.61 -8.67
C ALA A 5 -24.11 8.77 -9.78
N ALA A 6 -24.06 9.27 -11.02
CA ALA A 6 -24.57 8.54 -12.17
C ALA A 6 -24.02 7.10 -12.13
N GLN A 7 -24.91 6.11 -12.02
CA GLN A 7 -24.54 4.70 -12.11
C GLN A 7 -24.14 4.41 -13.56
N TRP A 8 -22.85 4.49 -13.83
CA TRP A 8 -22.26 4.10 -15.10
C TRP A 8 -22.59 2.64 -15.38
N LYS A 9 -23.24 2.35 -16.52
CA LYS A 9 -23.71 1.00 -16.86
C LYS A 9 -22.74 0.25 -17.78
N LYS A 10 -21.85 0.96 -18.47
CA LYS A 10 -21.01 0.42 -19.53
C LYS A 10 -19.75 1.23 -19.69
N PHE A 11 -18.62 0.53 -19.83
CA PHE A 11 -17.35 1.11 -20.24
C PHE A 11 -17.03 0.60 -21.65
N ALA A 12 -16.68 1.50 -22.57
CA ALA A 12 -16.49 1.17 -23.96
C ALA A 12 -15.32 1.94 -24.57
N VAL A 13 -14.57 1.27 -25.44
CA VAL A 13 -13.60 1.89 -26.34
C VAL A 13 -14.34 2.25 -27.62
N VAL A 14 -14.28 3.51 -28.02
CA VAL A 14 -14.93 4.03 -29.24
C VAL A 14 -13.90 4.55 -30.23
N ASP A 15 -14.20 4.45 -31.52
CA ASP A 15 -13.41 5.10 -32.57
C ASP A 15 -13.72 6.60 -32.67
N LEU A 16 -13.01 7.31 -33.56
CA LEU A 16 -13.20 8.75 -33.80
C LEU A 16 -14.59 9.13 -34.31
N ASN A 17 -15.36 8.16 -34.81
CA ASN A 17 -16.73 8.35 -35.29
C ASN A 17 -17.77 7.97 -34.23
N GLY A 18 -17.33 7.60 -33.02
CA GLY A 18 -18.19 7.17 -31.91
C GLY A 18 -18.67 5.72 -32.01
N LYS A 19 -18.11 4.91 -32.92
CA LYS A 19 -18.44 3.48 -33.01
C LYS A 19 -17.72 2.71 -31.91
N VAL A 20 -18.47 1.88 -31.18
CA VAL A 20 -17.91 1.00 -30.14
C VAL A 20 -17.06 -0.10 -30.78
N ILE A 21 -15.79 -0.15 -30.39
CA ILE A 21 -14.80 -1.16 -30.79
C ILE A 21 -14.81 -2.34 -29.82
N GLY A 22 -15.02 -2.07 -28.53
CA GLY A 22 -15.12 -3.07 -27.47
C GLY A 22 -15.77 -2.48 -26.24
N SER A 23 -16.41 -3.31 -25.41
CA SER A 23 -17.09 -2.83 -24.22
C SER A 23 -17.21 -3.88 -23.13
N VAL A 24 -17.28 -3.42 -21.89
CA VAL A 24 -17.62 -4.19 -20.71
C VAL A 24 -18.83 -3.56 -20.03
N ASP A 25 -19.81 -4.39 -19.67
CA ASP A 25 -20.98 -3.94 -18.93
C ASP A 25 -20.65 -3.90 -17.42
N LEU A 26 -20.91 -2.75 -16.78
CA LEU A 26 -20.59 -2.49 -15.37
C LEU A 26 -21.78 -2.89 -14.47
N ASN A 27 -22.22 -4.15 -14.62
CA ASN A 27 -23.40 -4.66 -13.92
C ASN A 27 -23.07 -5.32 -12.58
N GLN A 28 -21.78 -5.49 -12.27
CA GLN A 28 -21.33 -6.04 -11.01
C GLN A 28 -21.35 -4.95 -9.94
N LYS A 29 -21.62 -5.33 -8.69
CA LYS A 29 -21.44 -4.42 -7.57
C LYS A 29 -19.97 -3.97 -7.57
N PRO A 30 -19.67 -2.68 -7.32
CA PRO A 30 -18.29 -2.27 -7.13
C PRO A 30 -17.68 -3.17 -6.05
N PRO A 31 -16.44 -3.64 -6.23
CA PRO A 31 -15.76 -4.38 -5.18
C PRO A 31 -15.79 -3.49 -3.94
N GLN A 32 -16.35 -4.00 -2.86
CA GLN A 32 -16.19 -3.32 -1.56
C GLN A 32 -14.69 -3.37 -1.23
N PRO A 33 -14.14 -2.38 -0.50
CA PRO A 33 -12.82 -2.53 0.09
C PRO A 33 -12.82 -3.88 0.80
N PHE A 34 -11.97 -4.80 0.34
CA PHE A 34 -11.88 -6.12 0.92
C PHE A 34 -11.23 -5.91 2.29
N CYS A 35 -12.05 -5.76 3.34
CA CYS A 35 -11.58 -5.81 4.72
C CYS A 35 -11.33 -7.30 5.00
N CYS A 36 -10.14 -7.79 4.69
CA CYS A 36 -9.78 -9.21 4.77
C CYS A 36 -9.51 -9.73 6.19
N PHE A 37 -9.84 -9.01 7.26
CA PHE A 37 -9.47 -9.48 8.59
C PHE A 37 -10.69 -9.55 9.49
N GLU A 38 -11.01 -10.77 9.92
CA GLU A 38 -12.24 -11.13 10.63
C GLU A 38 -12.32 -10.59 12.09
N SER A 39 -11.40 -9.70 12.52
CA SER A 39 -11.46 -9.09 13.85
C SER A 39 -10.92 -7.64 13.88
N GLU A 40 -11.79 -6.71 14.28
CA GLU A 40 -11.59 -5.25 14.26
C GLU A 40 -10.56 -4.62 15.21
N PRO A 41 -10.10 -5.22 16.33
CA PRO A 41 -9.20 -4.50 17.23
C PRO A 41 -7.71 -4.50 16.82
N ASP A 42 -7.27 -5.40 15.93
CA ASP A 42 -5.82 -5.65 15.69
C ASP A 42 -5.40 -5.50 14.21
N MET A 43 -6.16 -4.79 13.38
CA MET A 43 -5.87 -4.65 11.93
C MET A 43 -4.94 -3.48 11.56
N GLY A 44 -4.52 -2.69 12.54
CA GLY A 44 -3.65 -1.52 12.34
C GLY A 44 -2.22 -1.82 12.73
N LEU A 45 -1.29 -0.98 12.28
CA LEU A 45 0.06 -1.00 12.83
C LEU A 45 0.02 -0.47 14.25
N PHE A 46 0.63 -1.20 15.18
CA PHE A 46 0.82 -0.79 16.56
C PHE A 46 2.22 -1.18 17.03
N GLY A 47 2.89 -0.31 17.78
CA GLY A 47 4.24 -0.61 18.25
C GLY A 47 4.95 0.52 18.99
N GLU A 48 6.28 0.39 19.04
CA GLU A 48 7.21 1.35 19.65
C GLU A 48 7.12 2.73 18.98
N TYR A 49 7.71 3.74 19.61
CA TYR A 49 7.81 5.11 19.06
C TYR A 49 6.46 5.73 18.65
N GLY A 50 5.36 5.30 19.27
CA GLY A 50 4.03 5.82 19.01
C GLY A 50 3.43 5.40 17.67
N ILE A 51 3.85 4.25 17.13
CA ILE A 51 3.22 3.62 15.97
C ILE A 51 1.78 3.27 16.33
N ILE A 52 0.84 3.87 15.61
CA ILE A 52 -0.57 3.54 15.64
C ILE A 52 -1.18 3.85 14.27
N SER A 53 -2.09 3.01 13.80
CA SER A 53 -2.92 3.28 12.63
C SER A 53 -4.30 2.66 12.75
N ASP A 54 -5.16 3.05 11.81
CA ASP A 54 -6.40 2.33 11.53
C ASP A 54 -6.14 1.02 10.77
N PRO A 55 -7.18 0.18 10.60
CA PRO A 55 -7.13 -0.98 9.72
C PRO A 55 -6.51 -0.67 8.35
N ILE A 56 -5.54 -1.48 7.95
CA ILE A 56 -4.89 -1.34 6.65
C ILE A 56 -5.84 -1.78 5.54
N GLU A 57 -5.92 -0.96 4.49
CA GLU A 57 -6.73 -1.23 3.30
C GLU A 57 -5.83 -1.68 2.14
N VAL A 58 -6.22 -2.76 1.46
CA VAL A 58 -5.55 -3.24 0.25
C VAL A 58 -6.17 -2.56 -0.97
N ILE A 59 -5.38 -1.76 -1.69
CA ILE A 59 -5.85 -1.00 -2.86
C ILE A 59 -5.69 -1.82 -4.14
N ASP A 60 -4.52 -2.43 -4.30
CA ASP A 60 -4.20 -3.33 -5.41
C ASP A 60 -3.14 -4.35 -4.95
N SER A 61 -2.72 -5.23 -5.85
CA SER A 61 -1.79 -6.32 -5.55
C SER A 61 -0.43 -5.87 -5.00
N ARG A 62 -0.10 -4.57 -5.02
CA ARG A 62 1.16 -4.01 -4.50
C ARG A 62 1.00 -2.74 -3.69
N THR A 63 -0.20 -2.19 -3.56
CA THR A 63 -0.43 -0.90 -2.91
C THR A 63 -1.36 -1.06 -1.71
N LEU A 64 -0.89 -0.58 -0.57
CA LEU A 64 -1.59 -0.54 0.70
C LEU A 64 -1.88 0.91 1.09
N ARG A 65 -3.04 1.13 1.70
CA ARG A 65 -3.42 2.40 2.31
C ARG A 65 -3.51 2.19 3.82
N ILE A 66 -2.78 3.02 4.56
CA ILE A 66 -2.67 2.97 6.03
C ILE A 66 -3.27 4.27 6.57
N PRO A 67 -4.55 4.27 7.03
CA PRO A 67 -5.20 5.47 7.53
C PRO A 67 -4.78 5.80 8.97
N ARG A 68 -4.90 7.08 9.35
CA ARG A 68 -4.61 7.58 10.71
C ARG A 68 -3.25 7.15 11.28
N PHE A 69 -2.24 7.02 10.41
CA PHE A 69 -0.91 6.58 10.82
C PHE A 69 -0.20 7.68 11.61
N SER A 70 0.39 7.30 12.75
CA SER A 70 1.26 8.17 13.54
C SER A 70 2.56 7.45 13.88
N TYR A 71 3.68 8.19 13.91
CA TYR A 71 5.01 7.65 14.21
C TYR A 71 5.98 8.76 14.60
N LYS A 72 6.68 8.62 15.74
CA LYS A 72 7.67 9.59 16.24
C LYS A 72 9.06 9.36 15.64
N ALA A 73 9.18 9.61 14.33
CA ALA A 73 10.42 9.45 13.59
C ALA A 73 11.63 10.17 14.20
N SER A 74 11.43 11.32 14.86
CA SER A 74 12.49 12.10 15.53
C SER A 74 13.24 11.33 16.62
N GLN A 75 12.65 10.26 17.14
CA GLN A 75 13.26 9.39 18.16
C GLN A 75 14.00 8.18 17.56
N THR A 76 14.01 8.08 16.24
CA THR A 76 14.50 6.91 15.51
C THR A 76 15.51 7.32 14.44
N PRO A 77 16.54 6.52 14.19
CA PRO A 77 17.57 6.91 13.23
C PRO A 77 17.24 6.54 11.79
N ASP A 78 16.43 5.50 11.55
CA ASP A 78 16.37 4.83 10.25
C ASP A 78 15.09 3.98 10.05
N GLY A 79 13.92 4.57 10.28
CA GLY A 79 12.62 3.88 10.19
C GLY A 79 12.04 3.83 8.77
N TYR A 80 11.52 2.68 8.36
CA TYR A 80 10.92 2.43 7.05
C TYR A 80 9.61 1.66 7.16
N PHE A 81 8.72 1.82 6.17
CA PHE A 81 7.77 0.75 5.88
C PHE A 81 8.51 -0.43 5.24
N PHE A 82 8.26 -1.62 5.75
CA PHE A 82 8.99 -2.83 5.41
C PHE A 82 8.01 -3.99 5.33
N ALA A 83 8.17 -4.88 4.36
CA ALA A 83 7.26 -6.00 4.19
C ALA A 83 8.00 -7.24 3.71
N GLY A 84 7.55 -8.41 4.12
CA GLY A 84 8.24 -9.65 3.87
C GLY A 84 7.42 -10.86 4.26
N ALA A 85 8.05 -12.02 4.15
CA ALA A 85 7.47 -13.29 4.53
C ALA A 85 8.46 -14.11 5.34
N GLY A 86 7.94 -14.99 6.19
CA GLY A 86 8.71 -15.79 7.13
C GLY A 86 8.54 -15.29 8.57
N LYS A 87 8.89 -16.20 9.48
CA LYS A 87 8.69 -16.05 10.92
C LYS A 87 9.44 -14.86 11.54
N ASP A 88 10.63 -14.56 11.01
CA ASP A 88 11.50 -13.52 11.55
C ASP A 88 11.42 -12.28 10.66
N ILE A 89 11.21 -11.12 11.28
CA ILE A 89 11.20 -9.82 10.60
C ILE A 89 12.62 -9.27 10.60
N ASP A 90 13.35 -9.50 9.50
CA ASP A 90 14.73 -9.05 9.37
C ASP A 90 15.08 -8.59 7.95
N THR A 91 16.30 -8.09 7.78
CA THR A 91 16.78 -7.54 6.50
C THR A 91 16.96 -8.58 5.39
N LYS A 92 16.85 -9.89 5.69
CA LYS A 92 16.93 -10.98 4.72
C LYS A 92 15.54 -11.41 4.21
N THR A 93 14.53 -11.32 5.08
CA THR A 93 13.16 -11.77 4.80
C THR A 93 12.25 -10.67 4.29
N GLY A 94 12.57 -9.40 4.55
CA GLY A 94 11.79 -8.26 4.08
C GLY A 94 12.47 -7.35 3.07
N LYS A 95 11.67 -6.44 2.51
CA LYS A 95 12.11 -5.38 1.60
C LYS A 95 11.44 -4.06 1.96
N LYS A 96 12.12 -2.96 1.64
CA LYS A 96 11.62 -1.60 1.85
C LYS A 96 10.46 -1.34 0.90
N ALA A 97 9.35 -0.88 1.47
CA ALA A 97 8.25 -0.36 0.69
C ALA A 97 8.46 1.13 0.39
N VAL A 98 7.82 1.63 -0.66
CA VAL A 98 7.93 3.00 -1.16
C VAL A 98 6.73 3.81 -0.68
N ILE A 99 6.95 5.01 -0.14
CA ILE A 99 5.84 5.93 0.20
C ILE A 99 5.46 6.71 -1.06
N VAL A 100 4.28 6.42 -1.60
CA VAL A 100 3.79 7.06 -2.84
C VAL A 100 3.64 8.57 -2.62
N GLY A 101 4.14 9.36 -3.58
CA GLY A 101 4.08 10.83 -3.54
C GLY A 101 5.20 11.49 -2.74
N LYS A 102 5.96 10.73 -1.94
CA LYS A 102 7.15 11.21 -1.23
C LYS A 102 8.44 10.67 -1.85
N ASP A 103 8.44 9.38 -2.17
CA ASP A 103 9.63 8.70 -2.69
C ASP A 103 9.53 8.57 -4.23
N LEU A 104 10.62 8.92 -4.91
CA LEU A 104 10.66 8.98 -6.38
C LEU A 104 11.05 7.64 -7.05
N SER A 105 11.69 6.71 -6.32
CA SER A 105 12.07 5.36 -6.80
C SER A 105 12.62 4.48 -5.67
N VAL A 106 13.09 3.26 -6.03
CA VAL A 106 13.63 2.15 -5.21
C VAL A 106 14.55 2.54 -4.04
N ASN A 107 15.16 3.73 -4.06
CA ASN A 107 15.83 4.30 -2.89
C ASN A 107 14.81 5.00 -1.98
N THR A 108 14.06 4.21 -1.22
CA THR A 108 13.23 4.72 -0.12
C THR A 108 14.13 5.41 0.88
N CYS A 109 13.85 6.67 1.22
CA CYS A 109 14.51 7.36 2.32
C CYS A 109 13.82 7.02 3.64
N PRO A 110 14.56 7.02 4.77
CA PRO A 110 13.93 6.77 6.05
C PRO A 110 12.88 7.84 6.35
N MET A 111 11.89 7.48 7.14
CA MET A 111 10.99 8.44 7.76
C MET A 111 11.79 9.24 8.79
N LEU A 112 12.01 10.53 8.50
CA LEU A 112 12.83 11.44 9.32
C LEU A 112 12.01 12.52 10.06
N LYS A 113 10.73 12.67 9.71
CA LYS A 113 9.83 13.65 10.32
C LYS A 113 8.73 12.92 11.04
N ASP A 114 8.36 13.42 12.21
CA ASP A 114 7.22 12.90 12.96
C ASP A 114 5.97 12.96 12.09
N ILE A 115 5.20 11.88 12.12
CA ILE A 115 3.95 11.73 11.39
C ILE A 115 2.84 11.65 12.42
N THR A 116 1.74 12.36 12.21
CA THR A 116 0.61 12.39 13.15
C THR A 116 -0.70 12.42 12.37
N ASP A 117 -1.49 11.35 12.53
CA ASP A 117 -2.82 11.20 11.93
C ASP A 117 -2.84 11.41 10.40
N GLU A 118 -1.82 10.88 9.71
CA GLU A 118 -1.73 10.98 8.24
C GLU A 118 -2.19 9.70 7.55
N ILE A 119 -2.66 9.83 6.31
CA ILE A 119 -2.92 8.66 5.44
C ILE A 119 -1.65 8.37 4.67
N MET A 120 -1.08 7.18 4.88
CA MET A 120 0.10 6.73 4.15
C MET A 120 -0.33 5.80 3.02
N ILE A 121 0.15 6.06 1.81
CA ILE A 121 0.02 5.16 0.67
C ILE A 121 1.37 4.50 0.44
N VAL A 122 1.42 3.20 0.66
CA VAL A 122 2.66 2.42 0.68
C VAL A 122 2.61 1.42 -0.47
N ARG A 123 3.67 1.37 -1.27
CA ARG A 123 3.80 0.45 -2.39
C ARG A 123 4.93 -0.54 -2.12
N LEU A 124 4.59 -1.83 -2.19
CA LEU A 124 5.53 -2.93 -2.01
C LEU A 124 6.65 -2.90 -3.05
N ASP A 125 7.75 -3.58 -2.76
CA ASP A 125 8.87 -3.74 -3.68
C ASP A 125 8.42 -4.31 -5.06
N PRO A 126 9.08 -3.97 -6.18
CA PRO A 126 8.77 -4.53 -7.51
C PRO A 126 8.68 -6.05 -7.60
N SER A 127 9.33 -6.77 -6.70
CA SER A 127 9.35 -8.23 -6.64
C SER A 127 8.40 -8.84 -5.60
N GLN A 128 7.55 -8.03 -4.95
CA GLN A 128 6.58 -8.49 -3.97
C GLN A 128 5.16 -8.05 -4.36
N THR A 129 4.20 -8.90 -4.06
CA THR A 129 2.76 -8.62 -4.04
C THR A 129 2.18 -8.88 -2.66
N ILE A 130 0.92 -8.48 -2.46
CA ILE A 130 0.19 -8.70 -1.21
C ILE A 130 0.03 -10.19 -0.86
N TYR A 131 0.11 -11.07 -1.85
CA TYR A 131 0.05 -12.52 -1.68
C TYR A 131 1.41 -13.14 -1.31
N ASP A 132 2.51 -12.40 -1.52
CA ASP A 132 3.87 -12.87 -1.24
C ASP A 132 4.36 -12.48 0.15
N ILE A 133 3.63 -11.62 0.86
CA ILE A 133 4.02 -11.11 2.18
C ILE A 133 3.18 -11.76 3.27
N GLU A 134 3.81 -12.02 4.41
CA GLU A 134 3.17 -12.52 5.62
C GLU A 134 3.03 -11.41 6.69
N TRP A 135 3.70 -10.26 6.48
CA TRP A 135 3.68 -9.14 7.41
C TRP A 135 4.06 -7.81 6.74
N ILE A 136 3.60 -6.71 7.35
CA ILE A 136 4.08 -5.34 7.11
C ILE A 136 4.49 -4.71 8.44
N SER A 137 5.59 -3.98 8.44
CA SER A 137 6.26 -3.47 9.63
C SER A 137 6.70 -2.01 9.43
N VAL A 138 6.75 -1.27 10.54
CA VAL A 138 7.67 -0.14 10.66
C VAL A 138 8.98 -0.66 11.23
N PHE A 139 10.03 -0.65 10.39
CA PHE A 139 11.27 -1.34 10.69
C PHE A 139 12.46 -0.38 10.74
N CYS A 140 13.32 -0.53 11.75
CA CYS A 140 14.60 0.15 11.81
C CYS A 140 15.67 -0.62 11.03
N TYR A 141 16.00 -0.14 9.84
CA TYR A 141 16.93 -0.87 8.97
C TYR A 141 18.35 -0.90 9.55
N LYS A 142 18.84 0.23 10.07
CA LYS A 142 20.17 0.36 10.69
C LYS A 142 20.44 -0.64 11.81
N TYR A 143 19.46 -0.91 12.66
CA TYR A 143 19.62 -1.81 13.82
C TYR A 143 18.94 -3.17 13.64
N SER A 144 18.31 -3.40 12.49
CA SER A 144 17.52 -4.60 12.21
C SER A 144 16.52 -4.90 13.34
N HIS A 145 15.76 -3.88 13.73
CA HIS A 145 14.80 -3.95 14.83
C HIS A 145 13.40 -3.62 14.31
N ASP A 146 12.45 -4.49 14.59
CA ASP A 146 11.05 -4.26 14.29
C ASP A 146 10.45 -3.34 15.36
N PHE A 147 9.96 -2.17 14.94
CA PHE A 147 9.27 -1.26 15.85
C PHE A 147 7.81 -1.66 16.05
N GLY A 148 7.23 -2.43 15.13
CA GLY A 148 5.84 -2.86 15.20
C GLY A 148 5.38 -3.33 13.83
N HIS A 149 4.74 -4.49 13.80
CA HIS A 149 4.24 -5.12 12.59
C HIS A 149 2.78 -5.52 12.72
N LEU A 150 2.19 -5.75 11.56
CA LEU A 150 0.92 -6.40 11.37
C LEU A 150 1.15 -7.62 10.50
N ASP A 151 0.71 -8.78 10.97
CA ASP A 151 0.65 -10.00 10.18
C ASP A 151 -0.46 -9.89 9.13
N ILE A 152 -0.14 -10.26 7.89
CA ILE A 152 -1.04 -10.22 6.74
C ILE A 152 -0.91 -11.55 6.03
N GLY A 153 -2.00 -12.26 5.76
CA GLY A 153 -1.96 -13.48 4.95
C GLY A 153 -3.17 -13.54 4.05
N LEU A 154 -3.04 -13.05 2.82
CA LEU A 154 -4.08 -13.23 1.80
C LEU A 154 -3.81 -14.47 0.98
N VAL A 155 -4.86 -15.21 0.64
CA VAL A 155 -4.77 -16.42 -0.16
C VAL A 155 -5.16 -16.09 -1.60
N GLU A 156 -4.21 -16.29 -2.50
CA GLU A 156 -4.47 -16.15 -3.93
C GLU A 156 -5.61 -17.09 -4.34
N ASN A 157 -6.58 -16.57 -5.10
CA ASN A 157 -7.83 -17.22 -5.54
C ASN A 157 -9.01 -17.22 -4.54
N GLU A 158 -8.80 -16.85 -3.28
CA GLU A 158 -9.88 -16.62 -2.31
C GLU A 158 -10.22 -15.12 -2.24
N GLU A 159 -9.19 -14.27 -2.20
CA GLU A 159 -9.33 -12.82 -2.23
C GLU A 159 -9.11 -12.25 -3.63
N GLN A 160 -10.10 -11.51 -4.14
CA GLN A 160 -10.03 -10.87 -5.46
C GLN A 160 -9.43 -9.47 -5.33
N VAL A 161 -8.10 -9.36 -5.19
CA VAL A 161 -7.40 -8.07 -5.19
C VAL A 161 -7.13 -7.60 -6.64
N PRO A 162 -7.44 -6.34 -6.99
CA PRO A 162 -7.12 -5.79 -8.31
C PRO A 162 -5.62 -5.87 -8.63
N PRO A 163 -5.23 -6.08 -9.90
CA PRO A 163 -3.82 -6.05 -10.29
C PRO A 163 -3.25 -4.63 -10.17
N TYR A 164 -1.96 -4.53 -9.80
CA TYR A 164 -1.25 -3.26 -9.82
C TYR A 164 -1.20 -2.65 -11.23
N ILE A 165 -1.61 -1.38 -11.34
CA ILE A 165 -1.50 -0.59 -12.57
C ILE A 165 -0.38 0.43 -12.37
N PRO A 166 0.71 0.38 -13.16
CA PRO A 166 1.77 1.36 -13.06
C PRO A 166 1.29 2.75 -13.46
N ASP A 167 1.79 3.77 -12.75
CA ASP A 167 1.47 5.16 -13.04
C ASP A 167 1.87 5.51 -14.48
N VAL A 168 0.94 6.12 -15.24
CA VAL A 168 1.21 6.56 -16.60
C VAL A 168 2.19 7.72 -16.55
N ARG A 169 3.46 7.45 -16.89
CA ARG A 169 4.51 8.46 -16.92
C ARG A 169 4.37 9.32 -18.17
N SER A 170 4.13 10.62 -17.97
CA SER A 170 4.15 11.63 -19.04
C SER A 170 5.53 12.25 -19.25
N SER A 171 6.52 11.95 -18.40
CA SER A 171 7.90 12.42 -18.51
C SER A 171 8.91 11.37 -18.06
N GLU A 172 10.17 11.56 -18.44
CA GLU A 172 11.28 10.69 -18.06
C GLU A 172 11.44 10.60 -16.52
N PRO A 173 11.88 9.43 -16.00
CA PRO A 173 12.13 9.27 -14.57
C PRO A 173 13.18 10.27 -14.10
N SER A 174 12.81 11.10 -13.11
CA SER A 174 13.77 11.98 -12.44
C SER A 174 14.85 11.17 -11.73
N ALA A 175 16.04 11.77 -11.61
CA ALA A 175 17.23 11.17 -11.02
C ALA A 175 16.95 10.55 -9.64
N ILE A 176 17.67 9.46 -9.36
CA ILE A 176 17.65 8.73 -8.09
C ILE A 176 17.81 9.73 -6.93
N GLN A 177 16.79 9.82 -6.08
CA GLN A 177 16.85 10.62 -4.87
C GLN A 177 17.91 10.02 -3.94
N LYS A 178 18.93 10.80 -3.61
CA LYS A 178 19.91 10.44 -2.58
C LYS A 178 19.36 10.88 -1.22
N CYS A 179 19.20 9.90 -0.36
CA CYS A 179 19.23 10.06 1.08
C CYS A 179 20.72 10.11 1.49
#